data_AF-A0A2Z5JUD3-F1
#
_entry.id   AF-A0A2Z5JUD3-F1
#
_cell.length_a   1.000
_cell.length_b   1.000
_cell.length_c   1.000
_cell.angle_alpha   90.00
_cell.angle_beta   90.00
_cell.angle_gamma   90.00
#
_symmetry.space_group_name_H-M   'P 1'
#
loop_
_entity.id
_entity.type
_entity.pdbx_description
1 polymer ?
#
loop_
_entity_poly.entity_id
_entity_poly.type
_entity_poly.pdbx_seq_one_letter_code
_entity_poly.pdbx_strand_id
1 'polypeptide(L)'
;MDRPTGRDNGRYERATPGELVHRDVKKLGRIPDGGGHRMLGRQAGRATRGGMGFDYIHSAVDDHTRLAYSEIHHDEKVATCAGFLIRAAAFFHAHGITRIERVLTDNAWAYRKGLAWKQALAEIGATGKLTRIYRPQTNGKVERFNRTLLDEWAYLRPYTSNTERTAALTDFLHTYNHHRCHTALGGQPPITRVNNPAGQYT
;
A
#
# COMPACT_ATOMS: atom_id res chain seq x y z
N MET A 1 31.19 13.90 9.26
CA MET A 1 31.71 15.20 9.74
C MET A 1 31.58 16.17 8.58
N ASP A 2 30.93 17.33 8.64
CA ASP A 2 30.20 18.07 9.70
C ASP A 2 28.66 17.91 9.54
N ARG A 3 27.79 17.64 10.55
CA ARG A 3 27.44 18.24 11.87
C ARG A 3 26.79 19.64 11.77
N PRO A 4 25.83 20.07 12.64
CA PRO A 4 24.96 19.37 13.60
C PRO A 4 23.50 19.88 13.55
N THR A 5 22.53 19.03 13.18
CA THR A 5 21.18 19.18 13.70
C THR A 5 20.79 17.86 14.33
N GLY A 6 20.99 17.75 15.64
CA GLY A 6 20.36 16.73 16.48
C GLY A 6 18.84 16.90 16.55
N ARG A 7 18.19 17.31 15.45
CA ARG A 7 16.76 17.14 15.29
C ARG A 7 16.58 15.70 14.90
N ASP A 8 16.15 14.92 15.88
CA ASP A 8 15.45 13.68 15.61
C ASP A 8 14.44 13.99 14.49
N ASN A 9 14.67 13.46 13.29
CA ASN A 9 13.70 13.54 12.20
C ASN A 9 12.59 12.57 12.58
N GLY A 10 11.86 12.93 13.65
CA GLY A 10 10.98 12.07 14.42
C GLY A 10 10.06 11.33 13.47
N ARG A 11 10.43 10.10 13.15
CA ARG A 11 9.59 9.23 12.36
C ARG A 11 8.47 8.87 13.29
N TYR A 12 7.37 9.62 13.20
CA TYR A 12 6.21 9.31 13.99
C TYR A 12 5.73 7.90 13.62
N GLU A 13 5.27 7.21 14.63
CA GLU A 13 4.61 5.93 14.57
C GLU A 13 3.45 6.02 15.56
N ARG A 14 2.29 5.54 15.13
CA ARG A 14 1.10 5.45 15.98
C ARG A 14 1.31 4.42 17.07
N ALA A 15 0.64 4.65 18.20
CA ALA A 15 0.84 3.85 19.39
C ALA A 15 0.18 2.47 19.27
N THR A 16 -0.95 2.39 18.54
CA THR A 16 -1.76 1.18 18.45
C THR A 16 -2.13 0.84 17.00
N PRO A 17 -2.33 -0.46 16.68
CA PRO A 17 -2.90 -0.88 15.41
C PRO A 17 -4.25 -0.18 15.12
N GLY A 18 -4.46 0.26 13.88
CA GLY A 18 -5.71 0.86 13.44
C GLY A 18 -5.87 2.35 13.72
N GLU A 19 -4.98 2.96 14.51
CA GLU A 19 -5.02 4.39 14.80
C GLU A 19 -4.88 5.26 13.51
N LEU A 20 -4.09 4.78 12.54
CA LEU A 20 -3.92 5.43 11.25
C LEU A 20 -3.56 4.42 10.17
N VAL A 21 -4.35 4.38 9.10
CA VAL A 21 -4.05 3.62 7.88
C VAL A 21 -3.62 4.59 6.78
N HIS A 22 -2.46 4.34 6.19
CA HIS A 22 -1.95 5.04 5.03
C HIS A 22 -2.45 4.40 3.76
N ARG A 23 -2.96 5.20 2.82
CA ARG A 23 -3.47 4.69 1.55
C ARG A 23 -2.87 5.47 0.38
N ASP A 24 -2.58 4.73 -0.69
CA ASP A 24 -2.09 5.28 -1.96
C ASP A 24 -2.51 4.39 -3.13
N VAL A 25 -2.44 4.93 -4.35
CA VAL A 25 -2.66 4.18 -5.60
C VAL A 25 -1.41 4.28 -6.46
N LYS A 26 -0.84 3.14 -6.81
CA LYS A 26 0.33 3.06 -7.71
C LYS A 26 -0.10 2.62 -9.10
N LYS A 27 0.19 3.44 -10.10
CA LYS A 27 -0.05 3.10 -11.52
C LYS A 27 1.14 2.33 -12.11
N LEU A 28 0.88 1.17 -12.71
CA LEU A 28 1.87 0.34 -13.39
C LEU A 28 1.46 0.03 -14.83
N GLY A 29 2.39 0.15 -15.77
CA GLY A 29 2.14 -0.27 -17.15
C GLY A 29 1.92 -1.78 -17.21
N ARG A 30 0.93 -2.21 -18.00
CA ARG A 30 0.67 -3.64 -18.21
C ARG A 30 1.80 -4.29 -19.04
N ILE A 31 1.98 -5.60 -18.86
CA ILE A 31 3.00 -6.39 -19.57
C ILE A 31 2.33 -7.19 -20.70
N PRO A 32 2.76 -7.02 -21.97
CA PRO A 32 2.13 -7.72 -23.08
C PRO A 32 2.51 -9.19 -23.04
N ASP A 33 1.68 -10.03 -23.65
CA ASP A 33 2.00 -11.44 -23.80
C ASP A 33 3.29 -11.61 -24.62
N GLY A 34 4.19 -12.46 -24.14
CA GLY A 34 5.56 -12.59 -24.66
C GLY A 34 6.55 -11.58 -24.06
N GLY A 35 6.10 -10.75 -23.13
CA GLY A 35 6.95 -9.88 -22.31
C GLY A 35 7.08 -8.45 -22.83
N GLY A 36 7.29 -7.53 -21.89
CA GLY A 36 7.51 -6.11 -22.19
C GLY A 36 8.97 -5.81 -22.55
N HIS A 37 9.31 -4.52 -22.63
CA HIS A 37 10.69 -4.08 -22.95
C HIS A 37 11.78 -4.61 -22.01
N ARG A 38 11.42 -5.08 -20.80
CA ARG A 38 12.38 -5.67 -19.86
C ARG A 38 12.82 -7.06 -20.31
N MET A 39 11.95 -7.78 -21.00
CA MET A 39 12.23 -9.11 -21.56
C MET A 39 12.75 -9.00 -22.99
N LEU A 40 12.11 -8.18 -23.83
CA LEU A 40 12.40 -8.11 -25.28
C LEU A 40 13.43 -7.02 -25.66
N GLY A 41 13.87 -6.20 -24.71
CA GLY A 41 14.64 -4.98 -24.99
C GLY A 41 13.76 -3.82 -25.50
N ARG A 42 14.33 -2.60 -25.51
CA ARG A 42 13.56 -1.36 -25.78
C ARG A 42 12.95 -1.28 -27.18
N GLN A 43 13.63 -1.82 -28.19
CA GLN A 43 13.20 -1.72 -29.59
C GLN A 43 12.07 -2.71 -29.90
N ALA A 44 12.25 -3.99 -29.59
CA ALA A 44 11.21 -5.00 -29.81
C ALA A 44 10.00 -4.83 -28.85
N GLY A 45 10.25 -4.46 -27.59
CA GLY A 45 9.18 -4.21 -26.62
C GLY A 45 8.36 -2.93 -26.86
N ARG A 46 8.74 -2.08 -27.83
CA ARG A 46 7.89 -0.96 -28.30
C ARG A 46 6.77 -1.45 -29.22
N ALA A 47 7.04 -2.46 -30.05
CA ALA A 47 6.06 -3.00 -30.99
C ALA A 47 4.88 -3.68 -30.27
N THR A 48 5.14 -4.30 -29.11
CA THR A 48 4.10 -4.98 -28.30
C THR A 48 3.41 -4.07 -27.28
N ARG A 49 3.77 -2.77 -27.21
CA ARG A 49 3.33 -1.86 -26.15
C ARG A 49 2.03 -1.11 -26.43
N GLY A 50 1.54 -1.14 -27.67
CA GLY A 50 0.39 -0.34 -28.11
C GLY A 50 -0.89 -0.68 -27.34
N GLY A 51 -1.53 0.32 -26.73
CA GLY A 51 -2.93 0.25 -26.29
C GLY A 51 -3.25 -0.51 -24.99
N MET A 52 -2.30 -1.14 -24.33
CA MET A 52 -2.62 -2.01 -23.19
C MET A 52 -3.08 -1.29 -21.91
N GLY A 53 -2.76 -0.01 -21.75
CA GLY A 53 -3.14 0.75 -20.56
C GLY A 53 -2.35 0.38 -19.30
N PHE A 54 -2.99 0.53 -18.15
CA PHE A 54 -2.35 0.48 -16.84
C PHE A 54 -3.16 -0.33 -15.84
N ASP A 55 -2.44 -0.98 -14.93
CA ASP A 55 -2.97 -1.52 -13.69
C ASP A 55 -2.85 -0.44 -12.61
N TYR A 56 -3.86 -0.33 -11.76
CA TYR A 56 -3.91 0.58 -10.61
C TYR A 56 -3.86 -0.26 -9.34
N ILE A 57 -2.74 -0.17 -8.62
CA ILE A 57 -2.47 -0.95 -7.42
C ILE A 57 -2.89 -0.10 -6.23
N HIS A 58 -4.05 -0.41 -5.68
CA HIS A 58 -4.56 0.23 -4.48
C HIS A 58 -3.89 -0.41 -3.27
N SER A 59 -3.27 0.39 -2.41
CA SER A 59 -2.55 -0.11 -1.24
C SER A 59 -3.02 0.59 0.02
N ALA A 60 -3.17 -0.17 1.10
CA ALA A 60 -3.45 0.30 2.45
C ALA A 60 -2.44 -0.30 3.42
N VAL A 61 -1.83 0.52 4.27
CA VAL A 61 -0.79 0.10 5.22
C VAL A 61 -1.09 0.68 6.58
N ASP A 62 -1.22 -0.17 7.60
CA ASP A 62 -1.37 0.29 8.97
C ASP A 62 -0.08 0.94 9.51
N ASP A 63 -0.22 2.07 10.20
CA ASP A 63 0.92 2.84 10.67
C ASP A 63 1.65 2.20 11.86
N HIS A 64 1.01 1.37 12.66
CA HIS A 64 1.69 0.76 13.81
C HIS A 64 2.37 -0.55 13.42
N THR A 65 1.64 -1.41 12.73
CA THR A 65 2.03 -2.80 12.46
C THR A 65 2.80 -2.97 11.17
N ARG A 66 2.64 -2.02 10.22
CA ARG A 66 3.08 -2.14 8.82
C ARG A 66 2.35 -3.22 8.03
N LEU A 67 1.29 -3.82 8.59
CA LEU A 67 0.48 -4.78 7.86
C LEU A 67 -0.09 -4.10 6.63
N ALA A 68 0.08 -4.73 5.48
CA ALA A 68 -0.28 -4.17 4.18
C ALA A 68 -1.34 -4.99 3.48
N TYR A 69 -2.27 -4.30 2.85
CA TYR A 69 -3.28 -4.85 1.96
C TYR A 69 -3.15 -4.19 0.60
N SER A 70 -3.26 -4.95 -0.49
CA SER A 70 -3.26 -4.39 -1.84
C SER A 70 -4.14 -5.17 -2.80
N GLU A 71 -4.75 -4.44 -3.74
CA GLU A 71 -5.54 -5.00 -4.82
C GLU A 71 -5.19 -4.32 -6.15
N ILE A 72 -5.34 -5.06 -7.24
CA ILE A 72 -5.14 -4.55 -8.60
C ILE A 72 -6.50 -4.23 -9.20
N HIS A 73 -6.66 -2.99 -9.68
CA HIS A 73 -7.86 -2.49 -10.34
C HIS A 73 -7.54 -1.89 -11.71
N HIS A 74 -8.59 -1.63 -12.49
CA HIS A 74 -8.48 -1.03 -13.82
C HIS A 74 -8.55 0.51 -13.81
N ASP A 75 -8.89 1.12 -12.68
CA ASP A 75 -8.93 2.56 -12.51
C ASP A 75 -8.76 2.99 -11.05
N GLU A 76 -8.65 4.29 -10.82
CA GLU A 76 -8.59 4.91 -9.50
C GLU A 76 -9.83 5.77 -9.18
N LYS A 77 -10.97 5.42 -9.78
CA LYS A 77 -12.22 6.19 -9.62
C LYS A 77 -12.74 6.11 -8.19
N VAL A 78 -13.63 7.03 -7.84
CA VAL A 78 -14.20 7.15 -6.49
C VAL A 78 -14.85 5.84 -6.02
N ALA A 79 -15.63 5.18 -6.88
CA ALA A 79 -16.31 3.93 -6.55
C ALA A 79 -15.32 2.80 -6.25
N THR A 80 -14.32 2.62 -7.11
CA THR A 80 -13.22 1.64 -6.92
C THR A 80 -12.46 1.93 -5.64
N CYS A 81 -12.12 3.20 -5.39
CA CYS A 81 -11.43 3.63 -4.18
C CYS A 81 -12.23 3.31 -2.91
N ALA A 82 -13.54 3.57 -2.93
CA ALA A 82 -14.45 3.30 -1.82
C ALA A 82 -14.58 1.79 -1.56
N GLY A 83 -14.83 1.00 -2.61
CA GLY A 83 -14.91 -0.46 -2.48
C GLY A 83 -13.62 -1.09 -1.95
N PHE A 84 -12.47 -0.60 -2.41
CA PHE A 84 -11.17 -1.02 -1.87
C PHE A 84 -11.05 -0.71 -0.37
N LEU A 85 -11.53 0.44 0.10
CA LEU A 85 -11.45 0.79 1.52
C LEU A 85 -12.27 -0.17 2.39
N ILE A 86 -13.47 -0.53 1.96
CA ILE A 86 -14.31 -1.50 2.70
C ILE A 86 -13.60 -2.86 2.80
N ARG A 87 -13.06 -3.36 1.69
CA ARG A 87 -12.33 -4.63 1.68
C ARG A 87 -11.04 -4.58 2.50
N ALA A 88 -10.30 -3.47 2.44
CA ALA A 88 -9.14 -3.25 3.28
C ALA A 88 -9.51 -3.28 4.77
N ALA A 89 -10.60 -2.61 5.17
CA ALA A 89 -11.08 -2.63 6.55
C ALA A 89 -11.45 -4.05 7.01
N ALA A 90 -12.14 -4.82 6.16
CA ALA A 90 -12.44 -6.23 6.45
C ALA A 90 -11.17 -7.08 6.62
N PHE A 91 -10.16 -6.87 5.75
CA PHE A 91 -8.86 -7.53 5.87
C PHE A 91 -8.18 -7.21 7.20
N PHE A 92 -8.11 -5.92 7.57
CA PHE A 92 -7.49 -5.48 8.83
C PHE A 92 -8.24 -6.05 10.05
N HIS A 93 -9.57 -6.04 10.01
CA HIS A 93 -10.40 -6.65 11.04
C HIS A 93 -10.11 -8.13 11.23
N ALA A 94 -10.02 -8.89 10.13
CA ALA A 94 -9.68 -10.32 10.15
C ALA A 94 -8.29 -10.61 10.75
N HIS A 95 -7.40 -9.62 10.76
CA HIS A 95 -6.07 -9.71 11.37
C HIS A 95 -6.02 -9.14 12.79
N GLY A 96 -7.15 -8.84 13.43
CA GLY A 96 -7.21 -8.33 14.81
C GLY A 96 -7.19 -6.81 14.96
N ILE A 97 -7.10 -6.05 13.85
CA ILE A 97 -7.25 -4.60 13.85
C ILE A 97 -8.74 -4.28 13.68
N THR A 98 -9.50 -4.39 14.76
CA THR A 98 -10.97 -4.35 14.71
C THR A 98 -11.56 -2.98 14.39
N ARG A 99 -10.77 -1.90 14.55
CA ARG A 99 -11.19 -0.53 14.27
C ARG A 99 -10.10 0.24 13.54
N ILE A 100 -10.48 0.97 12.50
CA ILE A 100 -9.65 1.98 11.85
C ILE A 100 -10.16 3.35 12.28
N GLU A 101 -9.37 4.12 13.02
CA GLU A 101 -9.78 5.46 13.44
C GLU A 101 -9.68 6.47 12.31
N ARG A 102 -8.62 6.35 11.50
CA ARG A 102 -8.26 7.37 10.50
C ARG A 102 -7.63 6.76 9.27
N VAL A 103 -7.95 7.33 8.11
CA VAL A 103 -7.37 6.95 6.83
C VAL A 103 -6.68 8.16 6.23
N LEU A 104 -5.35 8.10 6.07
CA LEU A 104 -4.57 9.13 5.40
C LEU A 104 -4.45 8.83 3.91
N THR A 105 -4.92 9.76 3.08
CA THR A 105 -4.74 9.73 1.62
C THR A 105 -3.96 10.94 1.15
N ASP A 106 -3.53 10.91 -0.11
CA ASP A 106 -3.11 12.12 -0.81
C ASP A 106 -4.29 13.08 -1.04
N ASN A 107 -4.02 14.19 -1.72
CA ASN A 107 -5.02 15.24 -1.99
C ASN A 107 -5.84 15.02 -3.27
N ALA A 108 -5.86 13.81 -3.84
CA ALA A 108 -6.60 13.54 -5.06
C ALA A 108 -8.10 13.89 -4.91
N TRP A 109 -8.71 14.35 -6.00
CA TRP A 109 -10.10 14.84 -5.99
C TRP A 109 -11.09 13.80 -5.45
N ALA A 110 -10.88 12.53 -5.79
CA ALA A 110 -11.69 11.41 -5.35
C ALA A 110 -11.85 11.35 -3.83
N TYR A 111 -10.76 11.55 -3.08
CA TYR A 111 -10.76 11.50 -1.62
C TYR A 111 -11.31 12.78 -0.99
N ARG A 112 -11.17 13.93 -1.67
CA ARG A 112 -11.64 15.22 -1.16
C ARG A 112 -13.14 15.40 -1.27
N LYS A 113 -13.75 14.95 -2.37
CA LYS A 113 -15.13 15.33 -2.73
C LYS A 113 -16.04 14.15 -3.09
N GLY A 114 -15.50 12.94 -3.26
CA GLY A 114 -16.29 11.78 -3.63
C GLY A 114 -17.31 11.37 -2.58
N LEU A 115 -18.59 11.28 -2.95
CA LEU A 115 -19.66 10.88 -2.04
C LEU A 115 -19.49 9.42 -1.58
N ALA A 116 -19.24 8.50 -2.51
CA ALA A 116 -19.02 7.08 -2.19
C ALA A 116 -17.80 6.87 -1.26
N TRP A 117 -16.76 7.70 -1.40
CA TRP A 117 -15.61 7.67 -0.49
C TRP A 117 -16.00 8.08 0.94
N LYS A 118 -16.77 9.16 1.10
CA LYS A 118 -17.27 9.60 2.40
C LYS A 118 -18.21 8.57 3.04
N GLN A 119 -19.05 7.93 2.23
CA GLN A 119 -19.91 6.83 2.69
C GLN A 119 -19.09 5.65 3.20
N ALA A 120 -18.06 5.22 2.45
CA ALA A 120 -17.19 4.14 2.88
C ALA A 120 -16.44 4.46 4.18
N LEU A 121 -15.96 5.72 4.35
CA LEU A 121 -15.36 6.17 5.61
C LEU A 121 -16.35 6.09 6.78
N ALA A 122 -17.59 6.54 6.57
CA ALA A 122 -18.63 6.48 7.59
C ALA A 122 -19.02 5.04 7.95
N GLU A 123 -19.12 4.15 6.94
CA GLU A 123 -19.43 2.73 7.10
C GLU A 123 -18.42 2.02 8.00
N ILE A 124 -17.12 2.30 7.82
CA ILE A 124 -16.06 1.72 8.67
C ILE A 124 -15.81 2.51 9.97
N GLY A 125 -16.56 3.60 10.21
CA GLY A 125 -16.40 4.45 11.39
C GLY A 125 -15.08 5.24 11.45
N ALA A 126 -14.45 5.51 10.31
CA ALA A 126 -13.14 6.17 10.22
C ALA A 126 -13.24 7.63 9.78
N THR A 127 -12.28 8.43 10.24
CA THR A 127 -12.10 9.82 9.78
C THR A 127 -11.08 9.91 8.65
N GLY A 128 -11.49 10.47 7.51
CA GLY A 128 -10.56 10.77 6.42
C GLY A 128 -9.58 11.90 6.79
N LYS A 129 -8.29 11.69 6.53
CA LYS A 129 -7.22 12.69 6.62
C LYS A 129 -6.54 12.83 5.27
N LEU A 130 -6.16 14.07 4.94
CA LEU A 130 -5.39 14.37 3.73
C LEU A 130 -3.96 14.72 4.12
N THR A 131 -3.00 14.39 3.26
CA THR A 131 -1.63 14.90 3.41
C THR A 131 -1.65 16.43 3.42
N ARG A 132 -0.82 17.04 4.28
CA ARG A 132 -0.70 18.50 4.28
C ARG A 132 -0.02 18.94 2.99
N ILE A 133 -0.58 19.96 2.34
CA ILE A 133 0.01 20.58 1.14
C ILE A 133 1.47 20.96 1.45
N TYR A 134 2.38 20.66 0.51
CA TYR A 134 3.83 20.84 0.62
C TYR A 134 4.55 19.96 1.68
N ARG A 135 3.88 18.94 2.25
CA ARG A 135 4.50 17.93 3.14
C ARG A 135 4.17 16.49 2.70
N PRO A 136 4.64 16.08 1.52
CA PRO A 136 4.40 14.73 1.00
C PRO A 136 4.95 13.63 1.93
N GLN A 137 5.95 13.94 2.76
CA GLN A 137 6.56 12.97 3.69
C GLN A 137 5.56 12.35 4.69
N THR A 138 4.36 12.92 4.84
CA THR A 138 3.33 12.41 5.75
C THR A 138 2.75 11.06 5.32
N ASN A 139 2.77 10.71 4.02
CA ASN A 139 2.32 9.39 3.53
C ASN A 139 3.47 8.36 3.41
N GLY A 140 4.60 8.62 4.06
CA GLY A 140 5.85 7.88 3.84
C GLY A 140 5.82 6.37 4.13
N LYS A 141 4.79 5.86 4.83
CA LYS A 141 4.67 4.42 5.13
C LYS A 141 4.16 3.63 3.92
N VAL A 142 3.06 4.07 3.31
CA VAL A 142 2.58 3.46 2.06
C VAL A 142 3.53 3.77 0.90
N GLU A 143 4.20 4.92 0.86
CA GLU A 143 5.23 5.19 -0.15
C GLU A 143 6.43 4.24 -0.01
N ARG A 144 6.85 3.93 1.21
CA ARG A 144 7.91 2.94 1.47
C ARG A 144 7.46 1.52 1.10
N PHE A 145 6.22 1.16 1.42
CA PHE A 145 5.62 -0.08 0.97
C PHE A 145 5.62 -0.15 -0.56
N ASN A 146 5.18 0.91 -1.25
CA ASN A 146 5.15 0.98 -2.70
C ASN A 146 6.54 0.79 -3.32
N ARG A 147 7.60 1.33 -2.72
CA ARG A 147 8.98 1.02 -3.18
C ARG A 147 9.30 -0.47 -3.03
N THR A 148 8.99 -1.07 -1.89
CA THR A 148 9.20 -2.50 -1.65
C THR A 148 8.42 -3.35 -2.65
N LEU A 149 7.14 -3.02 -2.87
CA LEU A 149 6.27 -3.66 -3.85
C LEU A 149 6.80 -3.55 -5.29
N LEU A 150 7.44 -2.44 -5.64
CA LEU A 150 8.11 -2.33 -6.93
C LEU A 150 9.32 -3.26 -7.01
N ASP A 151 10.21 -3.19 -6.03
CA ASP A 151 11.50 -3.87 -6.06
C ASP A 151 11.36 -5.39 -5.92
N GLU A 152 10.41 -5.85 -5.10
CA GLU A 152 10.28 -7.25 -4.68
C GLU A 152 9.10 -7.97 -5.33
N TRP A 153 8.25 -7.27 -6.07
CA TRP A 153 7.19 -7.88 -6.87
C TRP A 153 7.20 -7.39 -8.31
N ALA A 154 6.88 -6.10 -8.55
CA ALA A 154 6.63 -5.62 -9.91
C ALA A 154 7.85 -5.76 -10.83
N TYR A 155 9.04 -5.64 -10.26
CA TYR A 155 10.32 -5.61 -10.96
C TYR A 155 11.33 -6.64 -10.46
N LEU A 156 10.91 -7.56 -9.59
CA LEU A 156 11.74 -8.63 -9.04
C LEU A 156 12.44 -9.45 -10.15
N ARG A 157 11.68 -9.78 -11.19
CA ARG A 157 12.14 -10.52 -12.36
C ARG A 157 11.42 -10.04 -13.63
N PRO A 158 11.93 -10.35 -14.83
CA PRO A 158 11.15 -10.20 -16.05
C PRO A 158 9.92 -11.11 -15.99
N TYR A 159 8.75 -10.56 -16.24
CA TYR A 159 7.52 -11.33 -16.44
C TYR A 159 7.20 -11.45 -17.93
N THR A 160 6.63 -12.59 -18.30
CA THR A 160 6.26 -12.95 -19.66
C THR A 160 4.86 -12.45 -20.06
N SER A 161 4.00 -12.12 -19.09
CA SER A 161 2.67 -11.55 -19.31
C SER A 161 2.21 -10.72 -18.10
N ASN A 162 1.15 -9.92 -18.29
CA ASN A 162 0.52 -9.22 -17.17
C ASN A 162 -0.08 -10.20 -16.16
N THR A 163 -0.70 -11.27 -16.66
CA THR A 163 -1.35 -12.31 -15.84
C THR A 163 -0.36 -12.96 -14.90
N GLU A 164 0.85 -13.28 -15.39
CA GLU A 164 1.92 -13.83 -14.55
C GLU A 164 2.29 -12.87 -13.41
N ARG A 165 2.47 -11.57 -13.73
CA ARG A 165 2.78 -10.56 -12.71
C ARG A 165 1.64 -10.42 -11.70
N THR A 166 0.40 -10.35 -12.16
CA THR A 166 -0.76 -10.18 -11.26
C THR A 166 -0.95 -11.39 -10.34
N ALA A 167 -0.72 -12.61 -10.83
CA ALA A 167 -0.82 -13.83 -10.04
C ALA A 167 0.22 -13.87 -8.90
N ALA A 168 1.40 -13.31 -9.11
CA ALA A 168 2.47 -13.25 -8.11
C ALA A 168 2.22 -12.24 -6.97
N LEU A 169 1.18 -11.38 -7.06
CA LEU A 169 0.95 -10.36 -6.03
C LEU A 169 0.59 -10.98 -4.68
N THR A 170 -0.21 -12.05 -4.67
CA THR A 170 -0.66 -12.73 -3.45
C THR A 170 0.54 -13.27 -2.66
N ASP A 171 1.46 -13.96 -3.33
CA ASP A 171 2.66 -14.52 -2.69
C ASP A 171 3.59 -13.42 -2.15
N PHE A 172 3.72 -12.32 -2.88
CA PHE A 172 4.45 -11.14 -2.40
C PHE A 172 3.82 -10.58 -1.12
N LEU A 173 2.50 -10.36 -1.10
CA LEU A 173 1.81 -9.81 0.08
C LEU A 173 1.92 -10.74 1.29
N HIS A 174 1.79 -12.05 1.07
CA HIS A 174 2.01 -13.05 2.12
C HIS A 174 3.43 -12.96 2.67
N THR A 175 4.44 -12.95 1.79
CA THR A 175 5.85 -12.82 2.20
C THR A 175 6.10 -11.52 2.94
N TYR A 176 5.59 -10.40 2.43
CA TYR A 176 5.72 -9.10 3.06
C TYR A 176 5.11 -9.07 4.47
N ASN A 177 3.90 -9.61 4.65
CA ASN A 177 3.19 -9.54 5.93
C ASN A 177 3.69 -10.58 6.96
N HIS A 178 4.14 -11.76 6.53
CA HIS A 178 4.42 -12.88 7.42
C HIS A 178 5.90 -13.23 7.57
N HIS A 179 6.76 -12.82 6.64
CA HIS A 179 8.15 -13.31 6.59
C HIS A 179 9.21 -12.22 6.42
N ARG A 180 8.86 -11.10 5.80
CA ARG A 180 9.81 -10.03 5.54
C ARG A 180 10.27 -9.37 6.84
N CYS A 181 11.57 -9.24 7.04
CA CYS A 181 12.12 -8.49 8.17
C CYS A 181 11.99 -6.98 7.95
N HIS A 182 11.39 -6.26 8.90
CA HIS A 182 11.32 -4.81 8.86
C HIS A 182 12.24 -4.17 9.90
N THR A 183 13.22 -3.38 9.45
CA THR A 183 14.10 -2.63 10.36
C THR A 183 13.34 -1.69 11.30
N ALA A 184 12.22 -1.12 10.84
CA ALA A 184 11.33 -0.30 11.67
C ALA A 184 10.60 -1.10 12.77
N LEU A 185 10.56 -2.43 12.66
CA LEU A 185 9.90 -3.34 13.61
C LEU A 185 10.92 -4.22 14.34
N GLY A 186 12.18 -3.75 14.48
CA GLY A 186 13.22 -4.54 15.14
C GLY A 186 13.61 -5.81 14.38
N GLY A 187 13.41 -5.84 13.06
CA GLY A 187 13.69 -6.99 12.21
C GLY A 187 12.55 -8.01 12.13
N GLN A 188 11.42 -7.78 12.79
CA GLN A 188 10.28 -8.69 12.78
C GLN A 188 9.32 -8.41 11.61
N PRO A 189 8.53 -9.41 11.15
CA PRO A 189 7.50 -9.20 10.14
C PRO A 189 6.26 -8.51 10.70
N PRO A 190 5.44 -7.84 9.85
CA PRO A 190 4.27 -7.09 10.28
C PRO A 190 3.28 -7.88 11.13
N ILE A 191 3.09 -9.17 10.83
CA ILE A 191 2.14 -10.04 11.54
C ILE A 191 2.43 -10.16 13.05
N THR A 192 3.67 -9.94 13.49
CA THR A 192 4.01 -10.04 14.92
C THR A 192 3.39 -8.93 15.75
N ARG A 193 2.86 -7.87 15.13
CA ARG A 193 2.27 -6.71 15.82
C ARG A 193 0.75 -6.68 15.84
N VAL A 194 0.08 -7.60 15.15
CA VAL A 194 -1.39 -7.65 15.11
C VAL A 194 -1.98 -8.64 16.12
N ASN A 195 -1.16 -9.60 16.57
CA ASN A 195 -1.51 -10.61 17.57
C ASN A 195 -0.61 -10.51 18.81
N ASN A 196 -0.45 -9.31 19.38
CA ASN A 196 0.13 -9.21 20.71
C ASN A 196 -1.02 -9.31 21.73
N PRO A 197 -1.22 -10.44 22.43
CA PRO A 197 -2.13 -10.52 23.56
C PRO A 197 -1.54 -9.69 24.72
N ALA A 198 -1.58 -8.37 24.58
CA ALA A 198 -1.37 -7.46 25.69
C ALA A 198 -2.58 -7.58 26.62
N GLY A 199 -2.54 -8.59 27.50
CA GLY A 199 -3.59 -8.86 28.48
C GLY A 199 -3.50 -10.14 29.30
N GLN A 200 -2.45 -10.98 29.17
CA GLN A 200 -2.33 -12.23 29.97
C GLN A 200 -0.94 -12.44 30.62
N TYR A 201 -0.33 -11.37 31.12
CA TYR A 201 0.68 -11.51 32.16
C TYR A 201 0.35 -10.52 33.28
N THR A 202 -0.53 -10.95 34.18
CA THR A 202 -0.56 -10.51 35.59
C THR A 202 0.59 -11.13 36.34
#